data_AF-A0A497M4N6-F1
#
_entry.id   AF-A0A497M4N6-F1
#
_cell.length_a   1.000
_cell.length_b   1.000
_cell.length_c   1.000
_cell.angle_alpha   90.00
_cell.angle_beta   90.00
_cell.angle_gamma   90.00
#
_symmetry.space_group_name_H-M   'P 1'
#
loop_
_entity.id
_entity.type
_entity.pdbx_description
1 polymer ?
#
loop_
_entity_poly.entity_id
_entity_poly.type
_entity_poly.pdbx_seq_one_letter_code
_entity_poly.pdbx_strand_id
1 'polypeptide(L)'
;MFLDDRGDLIKVFSGGLKESFEEAVGFVREHTVVKVSERADVAVVGMGGYPVDSKLSDVIEALMYASGAVKRKGTIIAVAECAEGYGDETFYRWMTKFDSLNQIKRAIKTHFEYGGEKAYYLLKLKEQLSLKLVSAIPRFYSDNVFRLETYRAVNEALAEALREEGKGAKVSVIPQGLSTLPVFKGG
;
A
#
# COMPACT_ATOMS: atom_id res chain seq x y z
N MET A 1 13.97 -16.77 -7.69
CA MET A 1 14.29 -16.08 -8.97
C MET A 1 13.80 -14.65 -8.84
N PHE A 2 14.59 -13.68 -9.29
CA PHE A 2 14.22 -12.26 -9.34
C PHE A 2 14.29 -11.76 -10.77
N LEU A 3 13.28 -10.99 -11.16
CA LEU A 3 13.12 -10.43 -12.50
C LEU A 3 13.06 -8.90 -12.41
N ASP A 4 13.41 -8.21 -13.49
CA ASP A 4 13.18 -6.76 -13.61
C ASP A 4 11.75 -6.45 -14.08
N ASP A 5 11.47 -5.16 -14.33
CA ASP A 5 10.17 -4.66 -14.78
C ASP A 5 9.78 -5.13 -16.21
N ARG A 6 10.75 -5.65 -16.98
CA ARG A 6 10.53 -6.26 -18.30
C ARG A 6 10.36 -7.76 -18.22
N GLY A 7 10.52 -8.35 -17.04
CA GLY A 7 10.52 -9.80 -16.84
C GLY A 7 11.86 -10.46 -17.15
N ASP A 8 12.93 -9.68 -17.35
CA ASP A 8 14.27 -10.21 -17.60
C ASP A 8 14.91 -10.72 -16.30
N LEU A 9 15.67 -11.81 -16.41
CA LEU A 9 16.28 -12.45 -15.26
C LEU A 9 17.38 -11.58 -14.65
N ILE A 10 17.20 -11.16 -13.39
CA ILE A 10 18.23 -10.46 -12.62
C ILE A 10 19.13 -11.46 -11.90
N LYS A 11 18.54 -12.34 -11.08
CA LYS A 11 19.29 -13.28 -10.24
C LYS A 11 18.49 -14.51 -9.84
N VAL A 12 19.17 -15.65 -9.74
CA VAL A 12 18.62 -16.90 -9.17
C VAL A 12 19.43 -17.27 -7.93
N PHE A 13 18.71 -17.70 -6.89
CA PHE A 13 19.28 -18.26 -5.68
C PHE A 13 18.84 -19.71 -5.59
N SER A 14 19.77 -20.62 -5.33
CA SER A 14 19.51 -22.06 -5.24
C SER A 14 20.50 -22.71 -4.28
N GLY A 15 20.07 -23.74 -3.56
CA GLY A 15 20.91 -24.44 -2.58
C GLY A 15 20.08 -24.91 -1.40
N GLY A 16 20.70 -24.98 -0.23
CA GLY A 16 19.99 -25.26 1.03
C GLY A 16 18.91 -24.19 1.29
N LEU A 17 17.77 -24.63 1.85
CA LEU A 17 16.58 -23.78 2.01
C LEU A 17 16.90 -22.49 2.77
N LYS A 18 17.63 -22.60 3.87
CA LYS A 18 17.93 -21.45 4.73
C LYS A 18 18.92 -20.51 4.07
N GLU A 19 20.01 -21.06 3.54
CA GLU A 19 21.12 -20.29 2.96
C GLU A 19 20.66 -19.50 1.73
N SER A 20 19.95 -20.17 0.81
CA SER A 20 19.42 -19.53 -0.39
C SER A 20 18.34 -18.49 -0.09
N PHE A 21 17.52 -18.72 0.95
CA PHE A 21 16.54 -17.74 1.41
C PHE A 21 17.21 -16.50 2.04
N GLU A 22 18.22 -16.69 2.90
CA GLU A 22 18.95 -15.59 3.53
C GLU A 22 19.70 -14.73 2.50
N GLU A 23 20.32 -15.35 1.49
CA GLU A 23 20.98 -14.62 0.41
C GLU A 23 19.96 -13.81 -0.42
N ALA A 24 18.80 -14.41 -0.74
CA ALA A 24 17.72 -13.73 -1.44
C ALA A 24 17.18 -12.53 -0.64
N VAL A 25 17.01 -12.68 0.68
CA VAL A 25 16.60 -11.57 1.56
C VAL A 25 17.65 -10.45 1.59
N GLY A 26 18.94 -10.79 1.63
CA GLY A 26 20.03 -9.81 1.55
C GLY A 26 19.96 -8.99 0.26
N PHE A 27 19.77 -9.67 -0.87
CA PHE A 27 19.62 -9.04 -2.18
C PHE A 27 18.39 -8.12 -2.24
N VAL A 28 17.21 -8.57 -1.81
CA VAL A 28 16.00 -7.73 -1.78
C VAL A 28 16.20 -6.50 -0.91
N ARG A 29 16.81 -6.65 0.27
CA ARG A 29 17.08 -5.52 1.16
C ARG A 29 17.97 -4.47 0.52
N GLU A 30 19.02 -4.89 -0.17
CA GLU A 30 19.93 -3.98 -0.87
C GLU A 30 19.24 -3.18 -1.99
N HIS A 31 18.28 -3.81 -2.69
CA HIS A 31 17.64 -3.22 -3.88
C HIS A 31 16.31 -2.52 -3.61
N THR A 32 15.62 -2.86 -2.52
CA THR A 32 14.24 -2.38 -2.23
C THR A 32 14.21 -1.38 -1.08
N VAL A 33 15.14 -1.46 -0.12
CA VAL A 33 15.09 -0.61 1.08
C VAL A 33 15.64 0.78 0.76
N VAL A 34 14.78 1.78 0.87
CA VAL A 34 15.16 3.19 0.78
C VAL A 34 15.18 3.80 2.17
N LYS A 35 16.35 4.23 2.63
CA LYS A 35 16.48 4.92 3.92
C LYS A 35 15.98 6.35 3.75
N VAL A 36 15.01 6.74 4.58
CA VAL A 36 14.52 8.12 4.63
C VAL A 36 15.02 8.80 5.91
N SER A 37 15.60 9.98 5.77
CA SER A 37 16.13 10.80 6.88
C SER A 37 15.02 11.45 7.70
N GLU A 38 13.86 11.65 7.09
CA GLU A 38 12.66 12.17 7.71
C GLU A 38 11.42 11.57 7.06
N ARG A 39 10.33 11.56 7.82
CA ARG A 39 9.01 11.18 7.30
C ARG A 39 8.31 12.42 6.75
N ALA A 40 7.74 12.29 5.56
CA ALA A 40 6.99 13.35 4.92
C ALA A 40 5.60 13.55 5.56
N ASP A 41 5.00 14.70 5.27
CA ASP A 41 3.61 15.00 5.62
C ASP A 41 2.66 14.32 4.64
N VAL A 42 3.02 14.33 3.35
CA VAL A 42 2.30 13.69 2.24
C VAL A 42 3.23 12.76 1.46
N ALA A 43 2.75 11.58 1.07
CA ALA A 43 3.41 10.75 0.06
C ALA A 43 2.49 10.49 -1.13
N VAL A 44 2.97 10.76 -2.34
CA VAL A 44 2.32 10.35 -3.60
C VAL A 44 2.96 9.04 -4.05
N VAL A 45 2.17 7.99 -4.24
CA VAL A 45 2.67 6.64 -4.43
C VAL A 45 2.06 6.02 -5.68
N GLY A 46 2.88 5.66 -6.66
CA GLY A 46 2.47 4.81 -7.78
C GLY A 46 2.47 3.35 -7.35
N MET A 47 1.43 2.59 -7.74
CA MET A 47 1.19 1.25 -7.20
C MET A 47 1.66 0.10 -8.11
N GLY A 48 2.52 0.39 -9.09
CA GLY A 48 3.09 -0.61 -10.01
C GLY A 48 2.55 -0.56 -11.44
N GLY A 49 1.37 0.02 -11.64
CA GLY A 49 0.68 0.01 -12.94
C GLY A 49 0.22 -1.39 -13.36
N TYR A 50 -0.42 -1.50 -14.51
CA TYR A 50 -0.93 -2.79 -14.99
C TYR A 50 0.22 -3.79 -15.27
N PRO A 51 0.10 -5.08 -14.89
CA PRO A 51 -1.07 -5.72 -14.26
C PRO A 51 -1.09 -5.67 -12.72
N VAL A 52 -0.07 -5.07 -12.11
CA VAL A 52 0.19 -5.08 -10.67
C VAL A 52 -0.89 -4.34 -9.87
N ASP A 53 -1.36 -3.20 -10.37
CA ASP A 53 -2.39 -2.38 -9.71
C ASP A 53 -3.82 -2.65 -10.22
N SER A 54 -4.03 -3.79 -10.88
CA SER A 54 -5.33 -4.17 -11.46
C SER A 54 -6.43 -4.34 -10.41
N LYS A 55 -6.09 -4.73 -9.17
CA LYS A 55 -7.02 -5.02 -8.08
C LYS A 55 -6.68 -4.22 -6.83
N LEU A 56 -7.71 -3.67 -6.18
CA LEU A 56 -7.54 -2.94 -4.91
C LEU A 56 -6.92 -3.79 -3.81
N SER A 57 -7.20 -5.11 -3.80
CA SER A 57 -6.60 -6.07 -2.86
C SER A 57 -5.08 -6.05 -2.88
N ASP A 58 -4.49 -5.87 -4.06
CA ASP A 58 -3.05 -6.02 -4.28
C ASP A 58 -2.31 -4.71 -3.94
N VAL A 59 -3.01 -3.58 -4.10
CA VAL A 59 -2.55 -2.24 -3.71
C VAL A 59 -2.32 -2.11 -2.19
N ILE A 60 -3.00 -2.93 -1.37
CA ILE A 60 -2.86 -2.87 0.10
C ILE A 60 -1.42 -3.16 0.55
N GLU A 61 -0.70 -4.02 -0.15
CA GLU A 61 0.69 -4.32 0.19
C GLU A 61 1.61 -3.10 -0.02
N ALA A 62 1.49 -2.44 -1.17
CA ALA A 62 2.24 -1.23 -1.47
C ALA A 62 1.95 -0.09 -0.48
N LEU A 63 0.69 0.05 -0.05
CA LEU A 63 0.30 0.99 0.99
C LEU A 63 1.01 0.71 2.32
N MET A 64 1.16 -0.56 2.71
CA MET A 64 1.92 -0.93 3.90
C MET A 64 3.38 -0.51 3.80
N TYR A 65 4.01 -0.68 2.62
CA TYR A 65 5.40 -0.28 2.42
C TYR A 65 5.53 1.24 2.51
N ALA A 66 4.70 1.96 1.74
CA ALA A 66 4.69 3.42 1.71
C ALA A 66 4.40 4.07 3.07
N SER A 67 3.68 3.38 3.98
CA SER A 67 3.44 3.88 5.34
C SER A 67 4.70 4.24 6.12
N GLY A 68 5.84 3.62 5.79
CA GLY A 68 7.14 3.94 6.38
C GLY A 68 7.67 5.34 6.07
N ALA A 69 7.23 5.93 4.95
CA ALA A 69 7.66 7.23 4.45
C ALA A 69 6.91 8.42 5.05
N VAL A 70 5.79 8.19 5.74
CA VAL A 70 4.86 9.26 6.14
C VAL A 70 4.76 9.34 7.66
N LYS A 71 4.64 10.56 8.19
CA LYS A 71 4.46 10.78 9.63
C LYS A 71 3.13 10.18 10.10
N ARG A 72 2.98 9.98 11.40
CA ARG A 72 1.69 9.60 11.99
C ARG A 72 0.65 10.69 11.69
N LYS A 73 -0.55 10.29 11.28
CA LYS A 73 -1.63 11.16 10.78
C LYS A 73 -1.31 11.91 9.48
N GLY A 74 -0.19 11.61 8.83
CA GLY A 74 0.09 12.15 7.50
C GLY A 74 -0.76 11.50 6.42
N THR A 75 -0.58 11.96 5.18
CA THR A 75 -1.42 11.57 4.05
C THR A 75 -0.68 10.68 3.05
N ILE A 76 -1.28 9.58 2.62
CA ILE A 76 -0.85 8.83 1.43
C ILE A 76 -1.87 9.05 0.32
N ILE A 77 -1.37 9.48 -0.84
CA ILE A 77 -2.10 9.51 -2.10
C ILE A 77 -1.66 8.29 -2.92
N ALA A 78 -2.50 7.27 -2.95
CA ALA A 78 -2.30 6.07 -3.73
C ALA A 78 -2.79 6.27 -5.16
N VAL A 79 -1.93 6.05 -6.14
CA VAL A 79 -2.27 6.10 -7.56
C VAL A 79 -2.30 4.68 -8.09
N ALA A 80 -3.51 4.16 -8.29
CA ALA A 80 -3.76 2.79 -8.72
C ALA A 80 -5.02 2.72 -9.58
N GLU A 81 -4.92 2.15 -10.78
CA GLU A 81 -6.07 2.07 -11.68
C GLU A 81 -7.22 1.22 -11.09
N CYS A 82 -6.90 0.07 -10.51
CA CYS A 82 -7.87 -0.91 -9.97
C CYS A 82 -8.95 -1.30 -11.00
N ALA A 83 -8.55 -1.53 -12.26
CA ALA A 83 -9.45 -1.80 -13.39
C ALA A 83 -10.31 -3.07 -13.20
N GLU A 84 -9.81 -4.07 -12.47
CA GLU A 84 -10.53 -5.31 -12.14
C GLU A 84 -11.31 -5.21 -10.82
N GLY A 85 -11.42 -4.00 -10.26
CA GLY A 85 -12.20 -3.74 -9.04
C GLY A 85 -11.46 -4.16 -7.76
N TYR A 86 -12.18 -4.80 -6.84
CA TYR A 86 -11.63 -5.14 -5.52
C TYR A 86 -10.78 -6.41 -5.49
N GLY A 87 -10.93 -7.31 -6.47
CA GLY A 87 -10.09 -8.49 -6.69
C GLY A 87 -10.31 -9.69 -5.77
N ASP A 88 -10.63 -9.47 -4.50
CA ASP A 88 -10.74 -10.54 -3.48
C ASP A 88 -12.12 -10.50 -2.79
N GLU A 89 -12.89 -11.57 -2.94
CA GLU A 89 -14.26 -11.69 -2.38
C GLU A 89 -14.28 -11.73 -0.85
N THR A 90 -13.27 -12.33 -0.23
CA THR A 90 -13.16 -12.31 1.24
C THR A 90 -12.87 -10.89 1.71
N PHE A 91 -11.97 -10.18 1.03
CA PHE A 91 -11.68 -8.78 1.32
C PHE A 91 -12.95 -7.92 1.23
N TYR A 92 -13.71 -8.03 0.13
CA TYR A 92 -14.99 -7.32 -0.03
C TYR A 92 -15.97 -7.66 1.10
N ARG A 93 -16.26 -8.96 1.30
CA ARG A 93 -17.21 -9.42 2.31
C ARG A 93 -16.83 -8.95 3.71
N TRP A 94 -15.55 -8.98 4.05
CA TRP A 94 -15.06 -8.54 5.35
C TRP A 94 -15.18 -7.03 5.53
N MET A 95 -14.92 -6.24 4.48
CA MET A 95 -15.09 -4.79 4.51
C MET A 95 -16.56 -4.37 4.62
N THR A 96 -17.48 -5.16 4.06
CA THR A 96 -18.94 -4.98 4.24
C THR A 96 -19.43 -5.43 5.61
N LYS A 97 -18.88 -6.53 6.15
CA LYS A 97 -19.35 -7.15 7.40
C LYS A 97 -18.85 -6.45 8.66
N PHE A 98 -17.64 -5.90 8.62
CA PHE A 98 -16.97 -5.37 9.81
C PHE A 98 -16.69 -3.88 9.70
N ASP A 99 -17.11 -3.14 10.72
CA ASP A 99 -16.99 -1.68 10.75
C ASP A 99 -15.71 -1.20 11.43
N SER A 100 -15.03 -2.05 12.20
CA SER A 100 -13.86 -1.65 12.99
C SER A 100 -12.71 -2.65 12.94
N LEU A 101 -11.49 -2.14 13.10
CA LEU A 101 -10.28 -2.97 13.19
C LEU A 101 -10.37 -4.00 14.32
N ASN A 102 -11.02 -3.66 15.44
CA ASN A 102 -11.19 -4.57 16.57
C ASN A 102 -12.12 -5.75 16.27
N GLN A 103 -13.18 -5.55 15.48
CA GLN A 103 -14.03 -6.66 15.01
C GLN A 103 -13.25 -7.58 14.08
N ILE A 104 -12.51 -7.02 13.12
CA ILE A 104 -11.65 -7.80 12.21
C ILE A 104 -10.59 -8.59 12.98
N LYS A 105 -9.90 -7.96 13.95
CA LYS A 105 -8.93 -8.64 14.84
C LYS A 105 -9.52 -9.86 15.54
N ARG A 106 -10.75 -9.73 16.06
CA ARG A 106 -11.45 -10.86 16.70
C ARG A 106 -11.78 -11.94 15.69
N ALA A 107 -12.30 -11.57 14.51
CA ALA A 107 -12.60 -12.51 13.44
C ALA A 107 -11.38 -13.33 13.03
N ILE A 108 -10.23 -12.69 12.75
CA ILE A 108 -8.98 -13.36 12.40
C ILE A 108 -8.53 -14.36 13.48
N LYS A 109 -8.64 -13.96 14.76
CA LYS A 109 -8.23 -14.82 15.89
C LYS A 109 -9.12 -16.05 16.05
N THR A 110 -10.40 -15.94 15.71
CA THR A 110 -11.36 -17.04 15.83
C THR A 110 -11.36 -17.93 14.58
N HIS A 111 -11.31 -17.33 13.40
CA HIS A 111 -11.31 -18.02 12.12
C HIS A 111 -10.59 -17.18 11.07
N PHE A 112 -9.36 -17.57 10.75
CA PHE A 112 -8.60 -16.95 9.67
C PHE A 112 -9.16 -17.38 8.31
N GLU A 113 -9.40 -16.41 7.44
CA GLU A 113 -9.81 -16.62 6.06
C GLU A 113 -8.94 -15.77 5.15
N TYR A 114 -8.31 -16.39 4.15
CA TYR A 114 -7.42 -15.70 3.22
C TYR A 114 -8.16 -14.61 2.45
N GLY A 115 -7.55 -13.43 2.35
CA GLY A 115 -8.16 -12.19 1.86
C GLY A 115 -8.67 -11.29 2.98
N GLY A 116 -9.06 -11.86 4.13
CA GLY A 116 -9.54 -11.11 5.29
C GLY A 116 -8.45 -10.26 5.94
N GLU A 117 -7.18 -10.67 5.83
CA GLU A 117 -6.03 -9.89 6.27
C GLU A 117 -5.92 -8.53 5.56
N LYS A 118 -6.37 -8.43 4.30
CA LYS A 118 -6.33 -7.16 3.55
C LYS A 118 -7.28 -6.12 4.16
N ALA A 119 -8.44 -6.56 4.63
CA ALA A 119 -9.39 -5.72 5.37
C ALA A 119 -8.77 -5.22 6.69
N TYR A 120 -8.05 -6.10 7.39
CA TYR A 120 -7.29 -5.73 8.59
C TYR A 120 -6.25 -4.65 8.30
N TYR A 121 -5.41 -4.85 7.27
CA TYR A 121 -4.35 -3.90 6.94
C TYR A 121 -4.91 -2.56 6.46
N LEU A 122 -5.95 -2.56 5.63
CA LEU A 122 -6.59 -1.33 5.19
C LEU A 122 -7.13 -0.52 6.38
N LEU A 123 -7.91 -1.13 7.27
CA LEU A 123 -8.44 -0.41 8.45
C LEU A 123 -7.32 0.05 9.39
N LYS A 124 -6.27 -0.76 9.58
CA LYS A 124 -5.12 -0.39 10.40
C LYS A 124 -4.40 0.85 9.84
N LEU A 125 -4.21 0.92 8.53
CA LEU A 125 -3.61 2.08 7.88
C LEU A 125 -4.48 3.32 8.02
N LYS A 126 -5.81 3.20 7.85
CA LYS A 126 -6.76 4.32 8.01
C LYS A 126 -6.84 4.86 9.44
N GLU A 127 -6.58 4.04 10.45
CA GLU A 127 -6.46 4.52 11.85
C GLU A 127 -5.19 5.35 12.07
N GLN A 128 -4.16 5.19 11.22
CA GLN A 128 -2.85 5.79 11.38
C GLN A 128 -2.58 6.96 10.41
N LEU A 129 -3.27 6.98 9.27
CA LEU A 129 -2.99 7.83 8.11
C LEU A 129 -4.29 8.30 7.45
N SER A 130 -4.22 9.45 6.79
CA SER A 130 -5.21 9.88 5.80
C SER A 130 -4.90 9.16 4.48
N LEU A 131 -5.83 8.34 3.98
CA LEU A 131 -5.65 7.59 2.73
C LEU A 131 -6.55 8.15 1.63
N LYS A 132 -5.91 8.62 0.55
CA LYS A 132 -6.56 9.13 -0.65
C LYS A 132 -6.24 8.19 -1.82
N LEU A 133 -7.23 7.82 -2.60
CA LEU A 133 -7.10 6.92 -3.74
C LEU A 133 -7.39 7.67 -5.04
N VAL A 134 -6.44 7.68 -5.97
CA VAL A 134 -6.64 8.14 -7.35
C VAL A 134 -6.83 6.89 -8.21
N SER A 135 -8.06 6.67 -8.70
CA SER A 135 -8.42 5.39 -9.32
C SER A 135 -9.61 5.49 -10.29
N ALA A 136 -9.70 4.50 -11.18
CA ALA A 136 -10.84 4.28 -12.05
C ALA A 136 -11.98 3.50 -11.36
N ILE A 137 -11.71 2.84 -10.22
CA ILE A 137 -12.68 2.00 -9.52
C ILE A 137 -14.02 2.73 -9.28
N PRO A 138 -15.18 2.07 -9.42
CA PRO A 138 -16.46 2.70 -9.18
C PRO A 138 -16.58 3.19 -7.73
N ARG A 139 -17.02 4.45 -7.56
CA ARG A 139 -17.21 5.09 -6.24
C ARG A 139 -18.09 4.30 -5.28
N PHE A 140 -19.05 3.54 -5.83
CA PHE A 140 -19.88 2.63 -5.04
C PHE A 140 -19.04 1.68 -4.19
N TYR A 141 -17.96 1.13 -4.74
CA TYR A 141 -17.06 0.24 -4.02
C TYR A 141 -16.11 1.01 -3.12
N SER A 142 -15.37 1.97 -3.68
CA SER A 142 -14.31 2.66 -2.94
C SER A 142 -14.85 3.44 -1.75
N ASP A 143 -15.92 4.21 -1.93
CA ASP A 143 -16.40 5.17 -0.94
C ASP A 143 -17.33 4.47 0.06
N ASN A 144 -18.19 3.54 -0.38
CA ASN A 144 -19.16 2.90 0.53
C ASN A 144 -18.62 1.62 1.20
N VAL A 145 -17.88 0.79 0.47
CA VAL A 145 -17.42 -0.52 0.99
C VAL A 145 -16.04 -0.38 1.63
N PHE A 146 -15.08 0.17 0.87
CA PHE A 146 -13.70 0.32 1.33
C PHE A 146 -13.46 1.62 2.12
N ARG A 147 -14.47 2.50 2.16
CA ARG A 147 -14.49 3.76 2.92
C ARG A 147 -13.36 4.70 2.54
N LEU A 148 -12.78 4.55 1.35
CA LEU A 148 -11.64 5.31 0.83
C LEU A 148 -12.12 6.61 0.21
N GLU A 149 -11.32 7.66 0.37
CA GLU A 149 -11.58 8.94 -0.29
C GLU A 149 -11.01 8.88 -1.71
N THR A 150 -11.89 8.92 -2.71
CA THR A 150 -11.51 8.64 -4.11
C THR A 150 -11.50 9.89 -4.98
N TYR A 151 -10.48 10.00 -5.83
CA TYR A 151 -10.18 11.13 -6.70
C TYR A 151 -9.99 10.67 -8.15
N ARG A 152 -10.21 11.57 -9.10
CA ARG A 152 -10.02 11.27 -10.54
C ARG A 152 -8.66 11.69 -11.06
N ALA A 153 -8.00 12.65 -10.39
CA ALA A 153 -6.67 13.10 -10.77
C ALA A 153 -5.76 13.28 -9.55
N VAL A 154 -4.46 13.04 -9.76
CA VAL A 154 -3.42 13.23 -8.72
C VAL A 154 -3.39 14.67 -8.23
N ASN A 155 -3.57 15.65 -9.12
CA ASN A 155 -3.58 17.07 -8.77
C ASN A 155 -4.71 17.42 -7.80
N GLU A 156 -5.88 16.80 -7.93
CA GLU A 156 -7.01 17.02 -7.01
C GLU A 156 -6.70 16.48 -5.61
N ALA A 157 -6.23 15.24 -5.54
CA ALA A 157 -5.86 14.58 -4.29
C ALA A 157 -4.72 15.32 -3.58
N LEU A 158 -3.72 15.77 -4.34
CA LEU A 158 -2.59 16.54 -3.83
C LEU A 158 -3.02 17.92 -3.32
N ALA A 159 -3.89 18.61 -4.05
CA ALA A 159 -4.39 19.90 -3.61
C ALA A 159 -5.19 19.79 -2.30
N GLU A 160 -6.00 18.74 -2.11
CA GLU A 160 -6.68 18.49 -0.84
C GLU A 160 -5.69 18.13 0.27
N ALA A 161 -4.73 17.23 0.02
CA ALA A 161 -3.73 16.86 1.02
C ALA A 161 -2.91 18.06 1.51
N LEU A 162 -2.53 18.98 0.61
CA LEU A 162 -1.81 20.20 0.98
C LEU A 162 -2.69 21.22 1.73
N ARG A 163 -4.02 21.21 1.53
CA ARG A 163 -4.95 21.99 2.35
C ARG A 163 -5.03 21.45 3.77
N GLU A 164 -5.09 20.13 3.93
CA GLU A 164 -5.15 19.44 5.23
C GLU A 164 -3.85 19.57 6.03
N GLU A 165 -2.70 19.34 5.38
CA GLU A 165 -1.38 19.33 6.05
C GLU A 165 -0.75 20.74 6.16
N GLY A 166 -1.18 21.68 5.31
CA GLY A 166 -0.70 23.06 5.27
C GLY A 166 0.35 23.33 4.17
N LYS A 167 0.49 24.61 3.80
CA LYS A 167 1.33 25.06 2.67
C LYS A 167 2.83 24.73 2.77
N GLY A 168 3.33 24.39 3.97
CA GLY A 168 4.71 23.99 4.22
C GLY A 168 4.93 22.48 4.25
N ALA A 169 3.91 21.68 3.91
CA ALA A 169 3.96 20.23 3.94
C ALA A 169 5.06 19.68 3.02
N LYS A 170 5.89 18.79 3.57
CA LYS A 170 6.87 18.01 2.83
C LYS A 170 6.16 16.89 2.09
N VAL A 171 6.44 16.81 0.79
CA VAL A 171 5.86 15.79 -0.10
C VAL A 171 6.97 14.84 -0.55
N SER A 172 6.77 13.54 -0.31
CA SER A 172 7.57 12.47 -0.90
C SER A 172 6.87 11.89 -2.12
N VAL A 173 7.64 11.47 -3.12
CA VAL A 173 7.12 10.75 -4.28
C VAL A 173 7.76 9.37 -4.31
N ILE A 174 6.93 8.33 -4.38
CA ILE A 174 7.34 6.94 -4.49
C ILE A 174 6.76 6.40 -5.80
N PRO A 175 7.52 6.42 -6.91
CA PRO A 175 7.00 6.02 -8.21
C PRO A 175 6.54 4.56 -8.26
N GLN A 176 7.22 3.67 -7.51
CA GLN A 176 6.97 2.23 -7.50
C GLN A 176 6.83 1.71 -6.07
N GLY A 177 5.59 1.64 -5.57
CA GLY A 177 5.26 1.33 -4.18
C GLY A 177 5.56 -0.11 -3.74
N LEU A 178 5.42 -1.10 -4.62
CA LEU A 178 5.78 -2.50 -4.30
C LEU A 178 7.29 -2.77 -4.35
N SER A 179 8.03 -1.99 -5.14
CA SER A 179 9.48 -2.16 -5.30
C SER A 179 10.29 -1.20 -4.42
N THR A 180 9.61 -0.40 -3.59
CA THR A 180 10.25 0.56 -2.68
C THR A 180 9.74 0.34 -1.27
N LEU A 181 10.66 0.05 -0.35
CA LEU A 181 10.38 -0.06 1.08
C LEU A 181 11.06 1.09 1.84
N PRO A 182 10.36 2.22 2.07
CA PRO A 182 10.87 3.31 2.87
C PRO A 182 11.07 2.88 4.33
N VAL A 183 12.30 3.00 4.82
CA VAL A 183 12.64 2.74 6.22
C VAL A 183 13.17 4.01 6.86
N PHE A 184 12.40 4.54 7.80
CA PHE A 184 12.85 5.64 8.64
C PHE A 184 13.89 5.12 9.63
N LYS A 185 15.12 5.64 9.55
CA LYS A 185 16.09 5.50 10.63
C LYS A 185 15.93 6.70 11.56
N GLY A 186 15.25 6.49 12.68
CA GLY A 186 15.35 7.44 13.79
C GLY A 186 16.81 7.53 14.20
N GLY A 187 17.30 8.76 14.40
CA GLY A 187 18.56 9.01 15.11
C GLY A 187 18.47 8.57 16.57
#